data_AF-X1JE98-F1
#
_entry.id   AF-X1JE98-F1
#
_cell.length_a   1.000
_cell.length_b   1.000
_cell.length_c   1.000
_cell.angle_alpha   90.00
_cell.angle_beta   90.00
_cell.angle_gamma   90.00
#
_symmetry.space_group_name_H-M   'P 1'
#
loop_
_entity.id
_entity.type
_entity.pdbx_description
1 polymer ?
#
loop_
_entity_poly.entity_id
_entity_poly.type
_entity_poly.pdbx_seq_one_letter_code
_entity_poly.pdbx_strand_id
1 'polypeptide(L)'
;VRVRPTPVRRYEWSVKDAVFKVMKQAASKASANFTLPYSVRQLYYQVRPLIQEYTNKELNYAYFTPPLVTDYEETYGPLQGLIYEPRGHLIEPHRDIEVPLGTVDVAGYEIPDYEYDKILYIEKEGFRQIFAAVKLGQRYDMALMTAKGFATRAAKQLLDHATTKDITILAAHDADISGYEIVRTLESETRTTRGMYIDVIDLGLTVKEALDMGLQAEGVV
;
A
#
# COMPACT_ATOMS: atom_id res chain seq x y z
N VAL A 1 -3.45 39.49 49.16
CA VAL A 1 -3.21 39.00 47.79
C VAL A 1 -3.50 37.50 47.76
N ARG A 2 -4.63 37.07 47.16
CA ARG A 2 -4.92 35.65 46.96
C ARG A 2 -4.30 35.23 45.64
N VAL A 3 -3.16 34.56 45.69
CA VAL A 3 -2.54 33.94 44.51
C VAL A 3 -3.46 32.80 44.10
N ARG A 4 -4.09 32.91 42.92
CA ARG A 4 -4.84 31.80 42.33
C ARG A 4 -3.81 30.72 41.97
N PRO A 5 -3.99 29.45 42.35
CA PRO A 5 -3.08 28.40 41.91
C PRO A 5 -3.15 28.29 40.39
N THR A 6 -1.98 28.34 39.74
CA THR A 6 -1.85 28.12 38.30
C THR A 6 -2.40 26.74 37.96
N PRO A 7 -3.30 26.59 36.96
CA PRO A 7 -3.81 25.27 36.59
C PRO A 7 -2.65 24.39 36.15
N VAL A 8 -2.46 23.27 36.85
CA VAL A 8 -1.53 22.22 36.46
C VAL A 8 -2.02 21.68 35.12
N ARG A 9 -1.32 21.97 34.03
CA ARG A 9 -1.58 21.32 32.74
C ARG A 9 -1.41 19.82 32.96
N ARG A 10 -2.52 19.07 33.10
CA ARG A 10 -2.49 17.62 32.83
C ARG A 10 -2.08 17.51 31.37
N TYR A 11 -0.87 17.01 31.11
CA TYR A 11 -0.44 16.70 29.76
C TYR A 11 -1.37 15.59 29.25
N GLU A 12 -2.42 15.96 28.51
CA GLU A 12 -3.13 14.99 27.68
C GLU A 12 -2.12 14.43 26.69
N TRP A 13 -2.06 13.10 26.61
CA TRP A 13 -1.12 12.45 25.70
C TRP A 13 -1.45 12.84 24.26
N SER A 14 -0.42 12.96 23.42
CA SER A 14 -0.64 13.04 21.99
C SER A 14 -1.28 11.73 21.50
N VAL A 15 -2.03 11.77 20.40
CA VAL A 15 -2.61 10.56 19.81
C VAL A 15 -1.52 9.55 19.49
N LYS A 16 -0.36 10.01 18.97
CA LYS A 16 0.79 9.16 18.68
C LYS A 16 1.31 8.45 19.93
N ASP A 17 1.57 9.18 21.00
CA ASP A 17 2.11 8.60 22.25
C ASP A 17 1.12 7.61 22.88
N ALA A 18 -0.17 7.95 22.86
CA ALA A 18 -1.23 7.09 23.37
C ALA A 18 -1.33 5.79 22.55
N VAL A 19 -1.30 5.90 21.22
CA VAL A 19 -1.30 4.73 20.31
C VAL A 19 -0.07 3.87 20.57
N PHE A 20 1.13 4.46 20.66
CA PHE A 20 2.37 3.72 20.90
C PHE A 20 2.34 2.98 22.23
N LYS A 21 1.75 3.59 23.26
CA LYS A 21 1.59 2.96 24.58
C LYS A 21 0.71 1.71 24.55
N VAL A 22 -0.37 1.74 23.79
CA VAL A 22 -1.37 0.64 23.78
C VAL A 22 -1.17 -0.35 22.62
N MET A 23 -0.30 -0.04 21.66
CA MET A 23 -0.13 -0.81 20.41
C MET A 23 0.11 -2.30 20.67
N LYS A 24 1.07 -2.65 21.53
CA LYS A 24 1.40 -4.06 21.84
C LYS A 24 0.24 -4.77 22.52
N GLN A 25 -0.48 -4.09 23.41
CA GLN A 25 -1.66 -4.64 24.09
C GLN A 25 -2.80 -4.87 23.10
N ALA A 26 -3.04 -3.91 22.21
CA ALA A 26 -4.05 -4.00 21.16
C ALA A 26 -3.73 -5.14 20.18
N ALA A 27 -2.46 -5.26 19.77
CA ALA A 27 -1.98 -6.35 18.92
C ALA A 27 -2.16 -7.70 19.60
N SER A 28 -1.81 -7.84 20.88
CA SER A 28 -2.03 -9.07 21.65
C SER A 28 -3.51 -9.45 21.70
N LYS A 29 -4.41 -8.48 21.87
CA LYS A 29 -5.86 -8.72 21.86
C LYS A 29 -6.38 -9.14 20.49
N ALA A 30 -5.92 -8.49 19.43
CA ALA A 30 -6.35 -8.77 18.06
C ALA A 30 -5.87 -10.15 17.56
N SER A 31 -4.73 -10.62 18.05
CA SER A 31 -4.04 -11.83 17.59
C SER A 31 -4.21 -13.05 18.50
N ALA A 32 -5.10 -13.00 19.49
CA ALA A 32 -5.21 -14.01 20.54
C ALA A 32 -3.83 -14.34 21.17
N ASN A 33 -3.13 -13.31 21.66
CA ASN A 33 -1.77 -13.37 22.19
C ASN A 33 -0.70 -13.82 21.16
N PHE A 34 -0.70 -13.20 19.98
CA PHE A 34 0.24 -13.42 18.88
C PHE A 34 0.22 -14.85 18.30
N THR A 35 -0.88 -15.57 18.49
CA THR A 35 -1.06 -16.93 17.96
C THR A 35 -1.71 -16.95 16.58
N LEU A 36 -2.46 -15.90 16.23
CA LEU A 36 -3.19 -15.79 14.97
C LEU A 36 -2.82 -14.51 14.20
N PRO A 37 -2.86 -14.54 12.86
CA PRO A 37 -2.76 -13.34 12.05
C PRO A 37 -3.97 -12.42 12.30
N TYR A 38 -3.76 -11.12 12.16
CA TYR A 38 -4.80 -10.11 12.37
C TYR A 38 -4.61 -8.94 11.42
N SER A 39 -5.73 -8.37 10.96
CA SER A 39 -5.68 -7.25 10.02
C SER A 39 -5.38 -5.92 10.71
N VAL A 40 -4.83 -4.98 9.96
CA VAL A 40 -4.64 -3.59 10.43
C VAL A 40 -5.96 -2.94 10.89
N ARG A 41 -7.10 -3.34 10.31
CA ARG A 41 -8.43 -2.89 10.77
C ARG A 41 -8.77 -3.46 12.14
N GLN A 42 -8.54 -4.75 12.38
CA GLN A 42 -8.75 -5.36 13.70
C GLN A 42 -7.88 -4.67 14.75
N LEU A 43 -6.60 -4.41 14.43
CA LEU A 43 -5.71 -3.66 15.29
C LEU A 43 -6.25 -2.26 15.61
N TYR A 44 -6.68 -1.51 14.58
CA TYR A 44 -7.28 -0.18 14.75
C TYR A 44 -8.47 -0.20 15.72
N TYR A 45 -9.38 -1.16 15.56
CA TYR A 45 -10.56 -1.29 16.43
C TYR A 45 -10.19 -1.65 17.88
N GLN A 46 -9.08 -2.35 18.11
CA GLN A 46 -8.58 -2.61 19.47
C GLN A 46 -7.87 -1.38 20.06
N VAL A 47 -7.16 -0.59 19.24
CA VAL A 47 -6.45 0.61 19.69
C VAL A 47 -7.43 1.73 20.06
N ARG A 48 -8.45 1.99 19.24
CA ARG A 48 -9.38 3.12 19.37
C ARG A 48 -10.00 3.29 20.77
N PRO A 49 -10.53 2.25 21.44
CA PRO A 49 -11.05 2.40 22.80
C PRO A 49 -9.93 2.53 23.86
N LEU A 50 -8.78 1.89 23.66
CA LEU A 50 -7.68 1.89 24.65
C LEU A 50 -7.01 3.26 24.79
N ILE A 51 -6.91 4.02 23.69
CA ILE A 51 -6.31 5.37 23.75
C ILE A 51 -7.17 6.37 24.55
N GLN A 52 -8.47 6.10 24.73
CA GLN A 52 -9.38 7.00 25.46
C GLN A 52 -9.06 7.09 26.96
N GLU A 53 -8.28 6.15 27.50
CA GLU A 53 -7.73 6.26 28.86
C GLU A 53 -6.66 7.36 28.99
N TYR A 54 -6.06 7.78 27.87
CA TYR A 54 -4.91 8.69 27.83
C TYR A 54 -5.20 10.03 27.13
N THR A 55 -6.15 10.07 26.21
CA THR A 55 -6.47 11.25 25.41
C THR A 55 -7.95 11.28 25.03
N ASN A 56 -8.56 12.46 25.03
CA ASN A 56 -9.93 12.68 24.56
C ASN A 56 -10.01 12.84 23.03
N LYS A 57 -8.87 12.75 22.34
CA LYS A 57 -8.79 12.90 20.90
C LYS A 57 -9.22 11.62 20.20
N GLU A 58 -9.93 11.77 19.09
CA GLU A 58 -10.28 10.65 18.24
C GLU A 58 -9.10 10.23 17.35
N LEU A 59 -8.95 8.92 17.16
CA LEU A 59 -8.00 8.36 16.21
C LEU A 59 -8.67 8.19 14.86
N ASN A 60 -8.14 8.88 13.85
CA ASN A 60 -8.56 8.73 12.46
C ASN A 60 -7.85 7.54 11.82
N TYR A 61 -8.58 6.74 11.03
CA TYR A 61 -8.03 5.56 10.35
C TYR A 61 -6.91 5.89 9.36
N ALA A 62 -7.04 6.96 8.57
CA ALA A 62 -6.02 7.39 7.61
C ALA A 62 -4.74 7.90 8.29
N TYR A 63 -4.85 8.42 9.51
CA TYR A 63 -3.67 8.74 10.33
C TYR A 63 -3.06 7.49 10.97
N PHE A 64 -3.91 6.53 11.36
CA PHE A 64 -3.47 5.27 11.95
C PHE A 64 -2.63 4.43 10.98
N THR A 65 -3.13 4.21 9.77
CA THR A 65 -2.44 3.39 8.76
C THR A 65 -2.42 4.08 7.40
N PRO A 66 -1.27 4.09 6.69
CA PRO A 66 0.06 3.62 7.12
C PRO A 66 0.80 4.41 8.24
N PRO A 67 0.64 5.75 8.43
CA PRO A 67 1.65 6.56 9.11
C PRO A 67 2.03 6.10 10.52
N LEU A 68 1.08 5.97 11.45
CA LEU A 68 1.39 5.62 12.83
C LEU A 68 1.88 4.18 13.00
N VAL A 69 1.33 3.25 12.22
CA VAL A 69 1.80 1.86 12.21
C VAL A 69 3.25 1.80 11.71
N THR A 70 3.57 2.48 10.61
CA THR A 70 4.93 2.55 10.08
C THR A 70 5.89 3.21 11.08
N ASP A 71 5.52 4.34 11.69
CA ASP A 71 6.34 5.00 12.72
C ASP A 71 6.62 4.05 13.90
N TYR A 72 5.61 3.26 14.31
CA TYR A 72 5.76 2.30 15.39
C TYR A 72 6.71 1.16 14.99
N GLU A 73 6.54 0.58 13.81
CA GLU A 73 7.38 -0.51 13.31
C GLU A 73 8.85 -0.07 13.12
N GLU A 74 9.08 1.18 12.70
CA GLU A 74 10.43 1.75 12.62
C GLU A 74 11.10 1.92 14.00
N THR A 75 10.30 2.17 15.04
CA THR A 75 10.81 2.42 16.41
C THR A 75 10.99 1.14 17.22
N TYR A 76 10.04 0.21 17.12
CA TYR A 76 9.93 -0.98 17.99
C TYR A 76 10.08 -2.31 17.24
N GLY A 77 10.21 -2.27 15.91
CA GLY A 77 10.24 -3.45 15.05
C GLY A 77 8.85 -3.87 14.56
N PRO A 78 8.80 -4.81 13.60
CA PRO A 78 7.56 -5.22 12.94
C PRO A 78 6.56 -5.83 13.91
N LEU A 79 5.28 -5.57 13.69
CA LEU A 79 4.21 -6.18 14.46
C LEU A 79 3.97 -7.61 13.97
N GLN A 80 4.38 -8.59 14.78
CA GLN A 80 4.20 -10.02 14.47
C GLN A 80 2.73 -10.33 14.17
N GLY A 81 2.47 -11.00 13.03
CA GLY A 81 1.13 -11.42 12.62
C GLY A 81 0.26 -10.33 12.00
N LEU A 82 0.75 -9.10 11.85
CA LEU A 82 0.01 -8.02 11.20
C LEU A 82 -0.10 -8.28 9.68
N ILE A 83 -1.33 -8.29 9.17
CA ILE A 83 -1.61 -8.43 7.74
C ILE A 83 -2.37 -7.21 7.20
N TYR A 84 -2.11 -6.88 5.94
CA TYR A 84 -2.81 -5.84 5.21
C TYR A 84 -3.80 -6.47 4.23
N GLU A 85 -4.99 -5.90 4.16
CA GLU A 85 -6.02 -6.31 3.21
C GLU A 85 -5.59 -6.00 1.77
N PRO A 86 -6.03 -6.79 0.77
CA PRO A 86 -5.76 -6.53 -0.62
C PRO A 86 -6.23 -5.15 -1.08
N ARG A 87 -5.38 -4.46 -1.85
CA ARG A 87 -5.76 -3.21 -2.55
C ARG A 87 -5.33 -3.26 -4.02
N GLY A 88 -5.89 -4.23 -4.74
CA GLY A 88 -5.53 -4.51 -6.11
C GLY A 88 -5.41 -6.00 -6.37
N HIS A 89 -5.13 -6.34 -7.62
CA HIS A 89 -5.04 -7.72 -8.08
C HIS A 89 -3.95 -7.87 -9.14
N LEU A 90 -3.22 -8.97 -9.11
CA LEU A 90 -2.44 -9.47 -10.24
C LEU A 90 -3.29 -10.48 -11.01
N ILE A 91 -3.37 -10.32 -12.33
CA ILE A 91 -4.13 -11.20 -13.21
C ILE A 91 -3.13 -11.87 -14.16
N GLU A 92 -3.02 -13.19 -14.09
CA GLU A 92 -2.17 -13.94 -15.01
C GLU A 92 -2.77 -13.95 -16.42
N PRO A 93 -1.94 -13.95 -17.48
CA PRO A 93 -2.45 -13.91 -18.84
C PRO A 93 -3.08 -15.24 -19.28
N HIS A 94 -2.43 -16.37 -18.99
CA HIS A 94 -2.78 -17.65 -19.62
C HIS A 94 -3.51 -18.60 -18.69
N ARG A 95 -3.40 -18.37 -17.39
CA ARG A 95 -4.12 -19.10 -16.35
C ARG A 95 -5.28 -18.24 -15.88
N ASP A 96 -6.41 -18.88 -15.59
CA ASP A 96 -7.58 -18.21 -15.02
C ASP A 96 -7.36 -17.96 -13.51
N ILE A 97 -6.28 -17.23 -13.21
CA ILE A 97 -5.78 -16.95 -11.86
C ILE A 97 -5.73 -15.45 -11.66
N GLU A 98 -6.39 -15.04 -10.57
CA GLU A 98 -6.33 -13.69 -10.05
C GLU A 98 -5.82 -13.75 -8.61
N VAL A 99 -4.74 -13.04 -8.34
CA VAL A 99 -4.08 -12.99 -7.03
C VAL A 99 -4.39 -11.63 -6.39
N PRO A 100 -5.17 -11.58 -5.30
CA PRO A 100 -5.34 -10.35 -4.54
C PRO A 100 -4.00 -9.84 -4.00
N LEU A 101 -3.76 -8.53 -4.00
CA LEU A 101 -2.49 -7.95 -3.52
C LEU A 101 -2.51 -7.66 -2.01
N GLY A 102 -2.85 -8.66 -1.22
CA GLY A 102 -2.81 -8.66 0.24
C GLY A 102 -1.56 -9.34 0.80
N THR A 103 -1.27 -9.14 2.10
CA THR A 103 -0.07 -9.73 2.71
C THR A 103 -0.07 -11.27 2.68
N VAL A 104 -1.23 -11.88 2.96
CA VAL A 104 -1.36 -13.34 2.98
C VAL A 104 -1.34 -13.90 1.56
N ASP A 105 -2.06 -13.24 0.65
CA ASP A 105 -2.23 -13.67 -0.74
C ASP A 105 -0.89 -13.67 -1.49
N VAL A 106 -0.12 -12.58 -1.38
CA VAL A 106 1.20 -12.48 -2.00
C VAL A 106 2.20 -13.45 -1.38
N ALA A 107 2.14 -13.67 -0.06
CA ALA A 107 3.03 -14.63 0.60
C ALA A 107 2.77 -16.09 0.20
N GLY A 108 1.54 -16.41 -0.20
CA GLY A 108 1.15 -17.74 -0.67
C GLY A 108 1.24 -17.92 -2.19
N TYR A 109 1.66 -16.89 -2.92
CA TYR A 109 1.70 -16.90 -4.38
C TYR A 109 3.14 -17.03 -4.90
N GLU A 110 3.34 -18.00 -5.78
CA GLU A 110 4.58 -18.17 -6.53
C GLU A 110 4.35 -17.74 -7.98
N ILE A 111 5.19 -16.82 -8.46
CA ILE A 111 5.20 -16.43 -9.86
C ILE A 111 5.55 -17.68 -10.69
N PRO A 112 4.74 -18.09 -11.68
CA PRO A 112 5.05 -19.26 -12.49
C PRO A 112 6.30 -19.03 -13.34
N ASP A 113 7.08 -20.08 -13.59
CA ASP A 113 8.22 -20.02 -14.50
C ASP A 113 7.75 -20.15 -15.95
N TYR A 114 8.28 -19.30 -16.84
CA TYR A 114 8.05 -19.33 -18.29
C TYR A 114 6.59 -19.15 -18.76
N GLU A 115 5.68 -18.74 -17.88
CA GLU A 115 4.28 -18.47 -18.26
C GLU A 115 4.12 -17.08 -18.88
N TYR A 116 4.84 -16.09 -18.36
CA TYR A 116 4.85 -14.72 -18.86
C TYR A 116 6.17 -14.05 -18.49
N ASP A 117 6.55 -13.05 -19.27
CA ASP A 117 7.83 -12.34 -19.14
C ASP A 117 7.63 -10.84 -18.85
N LYS A 118 6.38 -10.38 -18.69
CA LYS A 118 6.04 -8.99 -18.40
C LYS A 118 4.99 -8.86 -17.31
N ILE A 119 5.11 -7.83 -16.48
CA ILE A 119 4.04 -7.37 -15.60
C ILE A 119 3.75 -5.91 -15.91
N LEU A 120 2.50 -5.59 -16.24
CA LEU A 120 2.05 -4.22 -16.43
C LEU A 120 1.27 -3.73 -15.22
N TYR A 121 1.83 -2.73 -14.53
CA TYR A 121 1.21 -2.04 -13.42
C TYR A 121 0.30 -0.90 -13.91
N ILE A 122 -0.95 -0.88 -13.45
CA ILE A 122 -1.97 0.12 -13.82
C ILE A 122 -2.71 0.60 -12.55
N GLU A 123 -2.82 1.91 -12.37
CA GLU A 123 -3.47 2.52 -11.19
C GLU A 123 -5.01 2.42 -11.19
N LYS A 124 -5.63 2.20 -12.36
CA LYS A 124 -7.09 2.22 -12.50
C LYS A 124 -7.68 0.86 -12.84
N GLU A 125 -8.52 0.32 -11.94
CA GLU A 125 -9.29 -0.89 -12.20
C GLU A 125 -10.27 -0.77 -13.38
N GLY A 126 -10.64 0.44 -13.79
CA GLY A 126 -11.58 0.69 -14.90
C GLY A 126 -11.12 0.10 -16.24
N PHE A 127 -9.80 -0.07 -16.44
CA PHE A 127 -9.28 -0.65 -17.67
C PHE A 127 -9.37 -2.18 -17.74
N ARG A 128 -9.67 -2.86 -16.61
CA ARG A 128 -9.71 -4.34 -16.56
C ARG A 128 -10.65 -4.94 -17.59
N GLN A 129 -11.86 -4.40 -17.73
CA GLN A 129 -12.86 -4.91 -18.67
C GLN A 129 -12.40 -4.76 -20.13
N ILE A 130 -11.75 -3.63 -20.44
CA ILE A 130 -11.23 -3.35 -21.77
C ILE A 130 -10.08 -4.30 -22.09
N PHE A 131 -9.12 -4.45 -21.17
CA PHE A 131 -7.96 -5.33 -21.36
C PHE A 131 -8.35 -6.80 -21.46
N ALA A 132 -9.35 -7.24 -20.69
CA ALA A 132 -9.92 -8.58 -20.82
C ALA A 132 -10.59 -8.78 -22.18
N ALA A 133 -11.39 -7.82 -22.65
CA ALA A 133 -12.08 -7.91 -23.94
C ALA A 133 -11.10 -8.00 -25.12
N VAL A 134 -9.99 -7.26 -25.08
CA VAL A 134 -8.95 -7.33 -26.12
C VAL A 134 -7.93 -8.44 -25.87
N LYS A 135 -8.02 -9.19 -24.76
CA LYS A 135 -7.05 -10.22 -24.37
C LYS A 135 -5.62 -9.69 -24.33
N LEU A 136 -5.42 -8.52 -23.71
CA LEU A 136 -4.14 -7.80 -23.75
C LEU A 136 -3.01 -8.66 -23.16
N GLY A 137 -3.24 -9.25 -21.99
CA GLY A 137 -2.24 -10.08 -21.32
C GLY A 137 -1.83 -11.28 -22.16
N GLN A 138 -2.78 -11.96 -22.79
CA GLN A 138 -2.50 -13.13 -23.65
C GLN A 138 -1.75 -12.75 -24.93
N ARG A 139 -2.01 -11.56 -25.49
CA ARG A 139 -1.38 -11.13 -26.75
C ARG A 139 0.10 -10.77 -26.59
N TYR A 140 0.50 -10.39 -25.38
CA TYR A 140 1.83 -9.84 -25.10
C TYR A 140 2.60 -10.63 -24.02
N ASP A 141 2.09 -11.79 -23.62
CA ASP A 141 2.63 -12.64 -22.55
C ASP A 141 2.89 -11.84 -21.26
N MET A 142 1.84 -11.16 -20.79
CA MET A 142 1.93 -10.11 -19.79
C MET A 142 0.86 -10.25 -18.71
N ALA A 143 1.28 -10.36 -17.45
CA ALA A 143 0.38 -10.26 -16.32
C ALA A 143 -0.02 -8.81 -16.06
N LEU A 144 -1.26 -8.59 -15.63
CA LEU A 144 -1.79 -7.26 -15.35
C LEU A 144 -1.88 -7.06 -13.84
N MET A 145 -1.11 -6.12 -13.31
CA MET A 145 -1.20 -5.71 -11.91
C MET A 145 -2.02 -4.43 -11.81
N THR A 146 -3.17 -4.52 -11.17
CA THR A 146 -4.04 -3.37 -10.90
C THR A 146 -3.98 -2.99 -9.44
N ALA A 147 -3.96 -1.69 -9.15
CA ALA A 147 -4.00 -1.17 -7.79
C ALA A 147 -5.11 -0.12 -7.64
N LYS A 148 -5.30 0.39 -6.42
CA LYS A 148 -6.13 1.59 -6.16
C LYS A 148 -5.22 2.66 -5.57
N GLY A 149 -4.73 3.57 -6.40
CA GLY A 149 -3.67 4.52 -6.06
C GLY A 149 -2.30 3.85 -5.98
N PHE A 150 -1.46 4.29 -5.04
CA PHE A 150 -0.10 3.79 -4.85
C PHE A 150 0.00 2.29 -4.58
N ALA A 151 1.11 1.70 -5.02
CA ALA A 151 1.41 0.29 -4.80
C ALA A 151 1.47 -0.04 -3.31
N THR A 152 0.79 -1.11 -2.91
CA THR A 152 0.91 -1.63 -1.54
C THR A 152 2.29 -2.23 -1.33
N ARG A 153 2.69 -2.36 -0.06
CA ARG A 153 3.90 -3.12 0.32
C ARG A 153 3.91 -4.52 -0.32
N ALA A 154 2.76 -5.22 -0.31
CA ALA A 154 2.64 -6.55 -0.88
C ALA A 154 2.80 -6.54 -2.40
N ALA A 155 2.18 -5.59 -3.11
CA ALA A 155 2.35 -5.42 -4.55
C ALA A 155 3.82 -5.18 -4.91
N LYS A 156 4.49 -4.27 -4.20
CA LYS A 156 5.91 -3.96 -4.43
C LYS A 156 6.82 -5.14 -4.11
N GLN A 157 6.54 -5.91 -3.04
CA GLN A 157 7.26 -7.16 -2.74
C GLN A 157 7.12 -8.21 -3.86
N LEU A 158 5.93 -8.31 -4.47
CA LEU A 158 5.71 -9.21 -5.60
C LEU A 158 6.52 -8.76 -6.81
N LEU A 159 6.48 -7.47 -7.14
CA LEU A 159 7.25 -6.91 -8.26
C LEU A 159 8.77 -7.05 -8.04
N ASP A 160 9.26 -6.77 -6.83
CA ASP A 160 10.66 -6.97 -6.43
C ASP A 160 11.07 -8.44 -6.60
N HIS A 161 10.25 -9.39 -6.17
CA HIS A 161 10.49 -10.81 -6.43
C HIS A 161 10.46 -11.16 -7.93
N ALA A 162 9.57 -10.55 -8.71
CA ALA A 162 9.52 -10.74 -10.16
C ALA A 162 10.82 -10.33 -10.84
N THR A 163 11.55 -9.33 -10.33
CA THR A 163 12.87 -8.94 -10.86
C THR A 163 13.96 -10.00 -10.69
N THR A 164 13.76 -10.95 -9.77
CA THR A 164 14.65 -12.12 -9.63
C THR A 164 14.41 -13.15 -10.74
N LYS A 165 13.34 -12.98 -11.51
CA LYS A 165 13.03 -13.71 -12.72
C LYS A 165 13.28 -12.82 -13.94
N ASP A 166 13.31 -13.41 -15.12
CA ASP A 166 13.44 -12.68 -16.39
C ASP A 166 12.10 -12.01 -16.77
N ILE A 167 11.56 -11.21 -15.85
CA ILE A 167 10.28 -10.52 -15.98
C ILE A 167 10.51 -9.01 -16.03
N THR A 168 10.07 -8.40 -17.12
CA THR A 168 10.11 -6.95 -17.31
C THR A 168 8.92 -6.29 -16.62
N ILE A 169 9.19 -5.26 -15.82
CA ILE A 169 8.15 -4.48 -15.14
C ILE A 169 7.83 -3.24 -15.99
N LEU A 170 6.55 -3.09 -16.32
CA LEU A 170 6.01 -1.96 -17.07
C LEU A 170 5.04 -1.20 -16.17
N ALA A 171 4.97 0.12 -16.30
CA ALA A 171 3.95 0.92 -15.61
C ALA A 171 3.23 1.83 -16.59
N ALA A 172 1.91 1.97 -16.44
CA ALA A 172 1.10 2.91 -17.19
C ALA A 172 0.29 3.79 -16.24
N HIS A 173 0.34 5.10 -16.48
CA HIS A 173 -0.32 6.11 -15.66
C HIS A 173 -0.73 7.33 -16.50
N ASP A 174 -1.60 8.18 -15.91
CA ASP A 174 -2.01 9.44 -16.51
C ASP A 174 -0.95 10.54 -16.29
N ALA A 175 -0.93 11.56 -17.16
CA ALA A 175 0.02 12.67 -17.10
C ALA A 175 -0.29 13.68 -15.97
N ASP A 176 -0.37 13.20 -14.73
CA ASP A 176 -0.60 14.01 -13.53
C ASP A 176 0.46 13.73 -12.44
N ILE A 177 0.47 14.57 -11.40
CA ILE A 177 1.43 14.46 -10.29
C ILE A 177 1.35 13.09 -9.60
N SER A 178 0.15 12.53 -9.47
CA SER A 178 -0.05 11.24 -8.81
C SER A 178 0.48 10.10 -9.65
N GLY A 179 0.25 10.11 -10.98
CA GLY A 179 0.78 9.16 -11.94
C GLY A 179 2.31 9.10 -11.91
N TYR A 180 2.98 10.26 -11.99
CA TYR A 180 4.45 10.31 -11.90
C TYR A 180 4.97 9.84 -10.54
N GLU A 181 4.30 10.19 -9.44
CA GLU A 181 4.70 9.73 -8.11
C GLU A 181 4.50 8.22 -7.94
N ILE A 182 3.53 7.60 -8.62
CA ILE A 182 3.34 6.15 -8.59
C ILE A 182 4.53 5.43 -9.22
N VAL A 183 4.97 5.84 -10.42
CA VAL A 183 6.14 5.23 -11.07
C VAL A 183 7.38 5.43 -10.21
N ARG A 184 7.61 6.66 -9.76
CA ARG A 184 8.75 6.98 -8.89
C ARG A 184 8.78 6.13 -7.62
N THR A 185 7.63 5.92 -6.97
CA THR A 185 7.53 5.10 -5.75
C THR A 185 7.56 3.60 -6.03
N LEU A 186 7.23 3.15 -7.24
CA LEU A 186 7.47 1.78 -7.69
C LEU A 186 8.97 1.53 -7.89
N GLU A 187 9.68 2.45 -8.53
CA GLU A 187 11.11 2.33 -8.80
C GLU A 187 11.97 2.42 -7.53
N SER A 188 11.66 3.38 -6.65
CA SER A 188 12.52 3.74 -5.51
C SER A 188 12.01 3.19 -4.18
N GLU A 189 12.92 2.93 -3.24
CA GLU A 189 12.53 2.48 -1.91
C GLU A 189 11.52 3.43 -1.22
N THR A 190 10.67 2.85 -0.38
CA THR A 190 9.73 3.62 0.46
C THR A 190 9.96 3.28 1.92
N ARG A 191 9.34 4.03 2.84
CA ARG A 191 9.41 3.76 4.28
C ARG A 191 9.05 2.30 4.63
N THR A 192 8.13 1.70 3.89
CA THR A 192 7.64 0.33 4.11
C THR A 192 8.34 -0.75 3.29
N THR A 193 9.20 -0.36 2.34
CA THR A 193 9.89 -1.26 1.39
C THR A 193 11.34 -0.79 1.20
N ARG A 194 12.07 -0.62 2.30
CA ARG A 194 13.46 -0.17 2.28
C ARG A 194 14.35 -1.20 1.59
N GLY A 195 15.29 -0.72 0.78
CA GLY A 195 16.22 -1.55 0.01
C GLY A 195 15.64 -2.17 -1.26
N MET A 196 14.36 -1.92 -1.60
CA MET A 196 13.74 -2.42 -2.84
C MET A 196 13.85 -1.37 -3.94
N TYR A 197 14.53 -1.74 -5.03
CA TYR A 197 14.69 -0.93 -6.23
C TYR A 197 14.27 -1.77 -7.43
N ILE A 198 13.31 -1.26 -8.20
CA ILE A 198 12.71 -1.99 -9.31
C ILE A 198 12.99 -1.19 -10.57
N ASP A 199 13.56 -1.84 -11.58
CA ASP A 199 13.68 -1.23 -12.91
C ASP A 199 12.32 -1.28 -13.59
N VAL A 200 11.76 -0.11 -13.91
CA VAL A 200 10.41 0.03 -14.48
C VAL A 200 10.52 0.72 -15.82
N ILE A 201 9.94 0.11 -16.85
CA ILE A 201 9.73 0.78 -18.13
C ILE A 201 8.42 1.57 -18.03
N ASP A 202 8.56 2.89 -17.96
CA ASP A 202 7.42 3.81 -17.94
C ASP A 202 6.79 3.93 -19.33
N LEU A 203 5.54 3.48 -19.43
CA LEU A 203 4.65 3.61 -20.59
C LEU A 203 3.55 4.66 -20.36
N GLY A 204 3.63 5.40 -19.26
CA GLY A 204 2.69 6.44 -18.90
C GLY A 204 2.72 7.63 -19.84
N LEU A 205 1.63 8.39 -19.82
CA LEU A 205 1.52 9.57 -20.67
C LEU A 205 2.44 10.68 -20.14
N THR A 206 3.32 11.19 -21.00
CA THR A 206 4.11 12.37 -20.67
C THR A 206 3.33 13.65 -20.94
N VAL A 207 3.63 14.74 -20.21
CA VAL A 207 3.06 16.07 -20.49
C VAL A 207 3.29 16.47 -21.96
N LYS A 208 4.46 16.14 -22.50
CA LYS A 208 4.79 16.43 -23.90
C LYS A 208 3.85 15.68 -24.86
N GLU A 209 3.68 14.38 -24.68
CA GLU A 209 2.78 13.58 -25.52
C GLU A 209 1.33 14.04 -25.38
N ALA A 210 0.89 14.39 -24.17
CA ALA A 210 -0.46 14.91 -23.94
C ALA A 210 -0.72 16.20 -24.74
N LEU A 211 0.27 17.11 -24.75
CA LEU A 211 0.21 18.36 -25.53
C LEU A 211 0.25 18.08 -27.03
N ASP A 212 1.14 17.19 -27.49
CA ASP A 212 1.26 16.81 -28.90
C ASP A 212 -0.02 16.13 -29.43
N MET A 213 -0.73 15.40 -28.56
CA MET A 213 -2.03 14.76 -28.85
C MET A 213 -3.22 15.73 -28.74
N GLY A 214 -2.99 16.97 -28.31
CA GLY A 214 -4.05 17.98 -28.13
C GLY A 214 -5.06 17.62 -27.04
N LEU A 215 -4.65 16.87 -26.02
CA LEU A 215 -5.51 16.46 -24.92
C LEU A 215 -5.84 17.67 -24.01
N GLN A 216 -7.04 17.65 -23.43
CA GLN A 216 -7.47 18.71 -22.52
C GLN A 216 -6.80 18.54 -21.15
N ALA A 217 -6.26 19.63 -20.62
CA ALA A 217 -5.79 19.66 -19.24
C ALA A 217 -7.00 19.68 -18.29
N GLU A 218 -6.98 18.82 -17.28
CA GLU A 218 -7.96 18.90 -16.19
C GLU A 218 -7.64 20.13 -15.33
N GLY A 219 -8.68 20.90 -14.96
CA GLY A 219 -8.52 22.07 -14.11
C GLY A 219 -8.06 21.66 -12.71
N VAL A 220 -7.04 22.34 -12.18
CA VAL A 220 -6.60 22.16 -10.80
C VAL A 220 -7.72 22.67 -9.88
N VAL A 221 -8.35 21.76 -9.10
CA VAL A 221 -9.31 22.11 -8.04
C VAL A 221 -8.60 22.18 -6.71
#